data_AF-A0A354ECP9-F1
#
_entry.id   AF-A0A354ECP9-F1
#
_cell.length_a   1.000
_cell.length_b   1.000
_cell.length_c   1.000
_cell.angle_alpha   90.00
_cell.angle_beta   90.00
_cell.angle_gamma   90.00
#
_symmetry.space_group_name_H-M   'P 1'
#
loop_
_entity.id
_entity.type
_entity.pdbx_description
1 polymer ?
#
loop_
_entity_poly.entity_id
_entity_poly.type
_entity_poly.pdbx_seq_one_letter_code
_entity_poly.pdbx_strand_id
1 'polypeptide(L)'
;MSKQYWANLALSLILGLLAIFAVANLSTALTPKGLLATEPRPSAEAAALLPQVVLAKYQVGESQDRVVEANFHVQNKSGKDVKNIEVMCEFFDEQGGYVDRERWLLAETVPAGQAVRLNQAARRFVNTRAQAYNCKIADFQPVKKPFFTLERLAVAGHGAGPGHGEAPQGGHGHPAPAGGGH
;
A
#
# COMPACT_ATOMS: atom_id res chain seq x y z
N MET A 1 -61.01 22.88 14.97
CA MET A 1 -60.15 21.76 14.52
C MET A 1 -60.56 20.49 15.25
N SER A 2 -60.73 19.37 14.55
CA SER A 2 -61.18 18.09 15.15
C SER A 2 -59.99 17.32 15.73
N LYS A 3 -60.27 16.45 16.72
CA LYS A 3 -59.25 15.56 17.33
C LYS A 3 -58.61 14.62 16.29
N GLN A 4 -59.36 14.22 15.26
CA GLN A 4 -58.85 13.39 14.16
C GLN A 4 -57.81 14.10 13.30
N TYR A 5 -57.96 15.42 13.06
CA TYR A 5 -56.96 16.19 12.32
C TYR A 5 -55.61 16.17 13.03
N TRP A 6 -55.60 16.40 14.34
CA TRP A 6 -54.39 16.38 15.15
C TRP A 6 -53.76 14.99 15.28
N ALA A 7 -54.58 13.93 15.35
CA ALA A 7 -54.08 12.55 15.38
C ALA A 7 -53.39 12.15 14.07
N ASN A 8 -53.99 12.51 12.92
CA ASN A 8 -53.40 12.21 11.61
C ASN A 8 -52.12 13.04 11.37
N LEU A 9 -52.10 14.29 11.82
CA LEU A 9 -50.91 15.14 11.74
C LEU A 9 -49.76 14.56 12.59
N ALA A 10 -50.05 14.16 13.84
CA ALA A 10 -49.05 13.56 14.72
C ALA A 10 -48.51 12.24 14.15
N LEU A 11 -49.40 11.38 13.62
CA LEU A 11 -49.00 10.13 12.99
C LEU A 11 -48.11 10.38 11.75
N SER A 12 -48.47 11.33 10.90
CA SER A 12 -47.68 11.70 9.73
C SER A 12 -46.30 12.23 10.11
N LEU A 13 -46.19 13.01 11.18
CA LEU A 13 -44.90 13.50 11.68
C LEU A 13 -44.03 12.36 12.21
N ILE A 14 -44.60 11.43 12.98
CA ILE A 14 -43.88 10.27 13.51
C ILE A 14 -43.38 9.38 12.37
N LEU A 15 -44.23 9.08 11.40
CA LEU A 15 -43.87 8.26 10.25
C LEU A 15 -42.80 8.94 9.38
N GLY A 16 -42.92 10.27 9.18
CA GLY A 16 -41.91 11.06 8.47
C GLY A 16 -40.55 11.04 9.19
N LEU A 17 -40.54 11.22 10.51
CA LEU A 17 -39.31 11.15 11.32
C LEU A 17 -38.68 9.75 11.29
N LEU A 18 -39.49 8.70 11.42
CA LEU A 18 -39.00 7.32 11.33
C LEU A 18 -38.42 7.01 9.94
N ALA A 19 -39.05 7.49 8.87
CA ALA A 19 -38.54 7.31 7.52
C ALA A 19 -37.20 8.02 7.31
N ILE A 20 -37.06 9.27 7.76
CA ILE A 20 -35.79 10.03 7.69
C ILE A 20 -34.70 9.32 8.51
N PHE A 21 -35.03 8.89 9.72
CA PHE A 21 -34.10 8.15 10.57
C PHE A 21 -33.66 6.84 9.92
N ALA A 22 -34.59 6.08 9.33
CA ALA A 22 -34.27 4.84 8.64
C ALA A 22 -33.35 5.08 7.44
N VAL A 23 -33.62 6.07 6.58
CA VAL A 23 -32.77 6.39 5.42
C VAL A 23 -31.36 6.82 5.84
N ALA A 24 -31.25 7.64 6.89
CA ALA A 24 -29.96 8.08 7.40
C ALA A 24 -29.12 6.90 7.94
N ASN A 25 -29.73 5.95 8.65
CA ASN A 25 -29.04 4.80 9.23
C ASN A 25 -28.84 3.63 8.26
N LEU A 26 -29.69 3.48 7.24
CA LEU A 26 -29.48 2.46 6.20
C LEU A 26 -28.26 2.81 5.34
N SER A 27 -28.06 4.09 5.08
CA SER A 27 -26.90 4.60 4.34
C SER A 27 -25.59 4.26 5.04
N THR A 28 -25.54 4.33 6.39
CA THR A 28 -24.35 3.94 7.17
C THR A 28 -24.16 2.41 7.20
N ALA A 29 -25.23 1.62 7.25
CA ALA A 29 -25.16 0.15 7.24
C ALA A 29 -24.64 -0.44 5.91
N LEU A 30 -24.68 0.33 4.81
CA LEU A 30 -24.18 -0.05 3.50
C LEU A 30 -22.78 0.54 3.18
N THR A 31 -22.17 1.27 4.11
CA THR A 31 -20.80 1.80 3.95
C THR A 31 -19.74 0.70 3.96
N PRO A 32 -18.48 1.00 3.60
CA PRO A 32 -17.37 0.04 3.67
C PRO A 32 -17.01 -0.47 5.09
N LYS A 33 -17.69 0.03 6.14
CA LYS A 33 -17.70 -0.48 7.52
C LYS A 33 -19.01 -1.14 7.96
N GLY A 34 -20.03 -1.13 7.09
CA GLY A 34 -21.36 -1.63 7.35
C GLY A 34 -21.45 -3.16 7.40
N LEU A 35 -22.67 -3.70 7.34
CA LEU A 35 -22.96 -5.13 7.60
C LEU A 35 -22.16 -6.12 6.72
N LEU A 36 -21.66 -5.66 5.58
CA LEU A 36 -20.91 -6.46 4.60
C LEU A 36 -19.38 -6.28 4.71
N ALA A 37 -18.92 -5.39 5.58
CA ALA A 37 -17.51 -5.12 5.77
C ALA A 37 -16.86 -6.22 6.61
N THR A 38 -16.12 -7.12 5.95
CA THR A 38 -15.32 -8.10 6.68
C THR A 38 -14.03 -7.46 7.16
N GLU A 39 -13.68 -7.64 8.43
CA GLU A 39 -12.34 -7.28 8.92
C GLU A 39 -11.28 -8.17 8.26
N PRO A 40 -10.12 -7.62 7.89
CA PRO A 40 -9.02 -8.45 7.39
C PRO A 40 -8.63 -9.49 8.43
N ARG A 41 -8.62 -10.76 8.01
CA ARG A 41 -8.03 -11.83 8.80
C ARG A 41 -6.63 -12.09 8.24
N PRO A 42 -5.56 -11.90 9.03
CA PRO A 42 -4.22 -12.20 8.57
C PRO A 42 -4.10 -13.68 8.21
N SER A 43 -3.24 -13.99 7.25
CA SER A 43 -2.84 -15.37 6.95
C SER A 43 -2.22 -16.03 8.19
N ALA A 44 -2.24 -17.37 8.26
CA ALA A 44 -1.66 -18.09 9.39
C ALA A 44 -0.16 -17.77 9.56
N GLU A 45 0.54 -17.62 8.44
CA GLU A 45 1.95 -17.26 8.38
C GLU A 45 2.22 -15.84 8.89
N ALA A 46 1.38 -14.87 8.52
CA ALA A 46 1.51 -13.51 9.03
C ALA A 46 1.10 -13.40 10.49
N ALA A 47 0.02 -14.07 10.90
CA ALA A 47 -0.50 -14.05 12.26
C ALA A 47 0.57 -14.41 13.30
N ALA A 48 1.43 -15.38 13.00
CA ALA A 48 2.53 -15.78 13.86
C ALA A 48 3.63 -14.70 14.02
N LEU A 49 3.74 -13.77 13.07
CA LEU A 49 4.82 -12.77 13.01
C LEU A 49 4.33 -11.33 13.23
N LEU A 50 3.02 -11.07 13.18
CA LEU A 50 2.41 -9.76 13.41
C LEU A 50 2.89 -9.04 14.68
N PRO A 51 3.16 -9.71 15.82
CA PRO A 51 3.71 -9.04 17.00
C PRO A 51 5.10 -8.41 16.78
N GLN A 52 5.83 -8.83 15.73
CA GLN A 52 7.19 -8.43 15.43
C GLN A 52 7.29 -7.57 14.17
N VAL A 53 6.27 -7.57 13.31
CA VAL A 53 6.20 -6.78 12.07
C VAL A 53 5.16 -5.69 12.26
N VAL A 54 5.63 -4.45 12.45
CA VAL A 54 4.77 -3.34 12.86
C VAL A 54 4.82 -2.18 11.86
N LEU A 55 3.69 -1.50 11.68
CA LEU A 55 3.63 -0.21 11.00
C LEU A 55 4.03 0.87 12.00
N ALA A 56 5.27 1.36 11.91
CA ALA A 56 5.82 2.34 12.85
C ALA A 56 5.31 3.75 12.59
N LYS A 57 5.06 4.09 11.32
CA LYS A 57 4.55 5.40 10.89
C LYS A 57 3.87 5.27 9.55
N TYR A 58 2.91 6.15 9.27
CA TYR A 58 2.35 6.34 7.95
C TYR A 58 2.12 7.82 7.66
N GLN A 59 2.15 8.18 6.38
CA GLN A 59 1.73 9.47 5.85
C GLN A 59 0.97 9.22 4.57
N VAL A 60 -0.33 9.51 4.56
CA VAL A 60 -1.18 9.40 3.39
C VAL A 60 -1.77 10.78 3.12
N GLY A 61 -1.61 11.27 1.90
CA GLY A 61 -2.09 12.59 1.52
C GLY A 61 -2.12 12.77 0.01
N GLU A 62 -2.69 13.89 -0.42
CA GLU A 62 -2.71 14.29 -1.83
C GLU A 62 -1.45 15.11 -2.14
N SER A 63 -0.77 14.77 -3.24
CA SER A 63 0.36 15.52 -3.77
C SER A 63 -0.11 16.72 -4.61
N GLN A 64 0.84 17.57 -5.01
CA GLN A 64 0.53 18.78 -5.80
C GLN A 64 -0.14 18.45 -7.15
N ASP A 65 0.12 17.26 -7.69
CA ASP A 65 -0.45 16.77 -8.95
C ASP A 65 -1.83 16.11 -8.78
N ARG A 66 -2.45 16.25 -7.61
CA ARG A 66 -3.73 15.61 -7.25
C ARG A 66 -3.70 14.09 -7.29
N VAL A 67 -2.53 13.53 -6.97
CA VAL A 67 -2.33 12.09 -6.83
C VAL A 67 -2.22 11.77 -5.36
N VAL A 68 -2.84 10.67 -4.93
CA VAL A 68 -2.73 10.26 -3.53
C VAL A 68 -1.44 9.46 -3.35
N GLU A 69 -0.61 9.95 -2.44
CA GLU A 69 0.66 9.37 -2.07
C GLU A 69 0.58 8.84 -0.65
N ALA A 70 1.03 7.60 -0.48
CA ALA A 70 1.12 6.94 0.80
C ALA A 70 2.55 6.51 1.07
N ASN A 71 3.06 6.88 2.24
CA ASN A 71 4.37 6.50 2.73
C ASN A 71 4.16 5.68 4.00
N PHE A 72 4.63 4.45 4.00
CA PHE A 72 4.50 3.53 5.12
C PHE A 72 5.87 3.16 5.65
N HIS A 73 6.11 3.36 6.94
CA HIS A 73 7.34 2.92 7.61
C HIS A 73 7.06 1.60 8.30
N VAL A 74 7.58 0.52 7.73
CA VAL A 74 7.41 -0.82 8.28
C VAL A 74 8.69 -1.24 9.00
N GLN A 75 8.53 -1.73 10.23
CA GLN A 75 9.62 -2.29 11.02
C GLN A 75 9.41 -3.79 11.18
N ASN A 76 10.35 -4.58 10.68
CA ASN A 76 10.36 -6.02 10.80
C ASN A 76 11.39 -6.44 11.86
N LYS A 77 10.95 -6.71 13.08
CA LYS A 77 11.81 -7.22 14.16
C LYS A 77 11.93 -8.74 14.16
N SER A 78 11.30 -9.41 13.20
CA SER A 78 11.32 -10.86 13.12
C SER A 78 12.63 -11.38 12.52
N GLY A 79 12.88 -12.68 12.68
CA GLY A 79 14.01 -13.37 12.06
C GLY A 79 13.79 -13.78 10.60
N LYS A 80 12.75 -13.27 9.92
CA LYS A 80 12.43 -13.60 8.52
C LYS A 80 12.15 -12.34 7.72
N ASP A 81 12.62 -12.29 6.49
CA ASP A 81 12.22 -11.24 5.56
C ASP A 81 10.71 -11.38 5.27
N VAL A 82 10.04 -10.25 5.05
CA VAL A 82 8.60 -10.22 4.71
C VAL A 82 8.38 -9.40 3.46
N LYS A 83 7.38 -9.73 2.66
CA LYS A 83 7.03 -9.05 1.41
C LYS A 83 5.52 -9.02 1.20
N ASN A 84 5.07 -8.32 0.17
CA ASN A 84 3.65 -8.24 -0.20
C ASN A 84 2.80 -7.81 1.00
N ILE A 85 3.19 -6.71 1.63
CA ILE A 85 2.60 -6.24 2.88
C ILE A 85 1.30 -5.52 2.55
N GLU A 86 0.18 -6.00 3.08
CA GLU A 86 -1.12 -5.36 2.94
C GLU A 86 -1.33 -4.40 4.12
N VAL A 87 -1.54 -3.12 3.83
CA VAL A 87 -1.88 -2.10 4.82
C VAL A 87 -3.30 -1.64 4.59
N MET A 88 -4.13 -1.71 5.62
CA MET A 88 -5.50 -1.20 5.61
C MET A 88 -5.51 0.16 6.30
N CYS A 89 -6.02 1.19 5.64
CA CYS A 89 -6.25 2.51 6.21
C CYS A 89 -7.75 2.85 6.22
N GLU A 90 -8.19 3.52 7.28
CA GLU A 90 -9.55 4.04 7.39
C GLU A 90 -9.53 5.55 7.18
N PHE A 91 -10.49 6.10 6.48
CA PHE A 91 -10.54 7.52 6.13
C PHE A 91 -11.71 8.17 6.81
N PHE A 92 -11.47 9.34 7.40
CA PHE A 92 -12.47 10.12 8.12
C PHE A 92 -12.48 11.56 7.61
N ASP A 93 -13.64 12.19 7.64
CA ASP A 93 -13.79 13.61 7.33
C ASP A 93 -13.31 14.50 8.51
N GLU A 94 -13.31 15.81 8.29
CA GLU A 94 -12.89 16.80 9.30
C GLU A 94 -13.77 16.82 10.57
N GLN A 95 -14.98 16.27 10.50
CA GLN A 95 -15.92 16.17 11.62
C GLN A 95 -15.76 14.83 12.38
N GLY A 96 -14.82 13.97 11.94
CA GLY A 96 -14.60 12.65 12.50
C GLY A 96 -15.59 11.59 12.00
N GLY A 97 -16.39 11.91 10.97
CA GLY A 97 -17.28 10.97 10.30
C GLY A 97 -16.47 9.98 9.47
N TYR A 98 -16.81 8.70 9.54
CA TYR A 98 -16.17 7.68 8.72
C TYR A 98 -16.59 7.82 7.25
N VAL A 99 -15.61 7.88 6.34
CA VAL A 99 -15.82 8.10 4.91
C VAL A 99 -15.56 6.84 4.12
N ASP A 100 -14.38 6.22 4.31
CA ASP A 100 -13.94 5.13 3.46
C ASP A 100 -12.89 4.24 4.15
N ARG A 101 -12.54 3.12 3.52
CA ARG A 101 -11.44 2.24 3.93
C ARG A 101 -10.78 1.63 2.71
N GLU A 102 -9.47 1.79 2.60
CA GLU A 102 -8.69 1.36 1.45
C GLU A 102 -7.55 0.42 1.85
N ARG A 103 -7.26 -0.55 0.96
CA ARG A 103 -6.17 -1.51 1.09
C ARG A 103 -5.02 -1.15 0.15
N TRP A 104 -3.82 -1.12 0.72
CA TRP A 104 -2.57 -0.80 0.06
C TRP A 104 -1.70 -2.04 0.02
N LEU A 105 -1.28 -2.49 -1.16
CA LEU A 105 -0.37 -3.62 -1.32
C LEU A 105 1.05 -3.11 -1.60
N LEU A 106 1.94 -3.30 -0.62
CA LEU A 106 3.35 -2.93 -0.71
C LEU A 106 4.16 -4.15 -1.18
N ALA A 107 4.52 -4.15 -2.46
CA ALA A 107 5.20 -5.29 -3.10
C ALA A 107 6.67 -5.48 -2.66
N GLU A 108 7.27 -4.43 -2.08
CA GLU A 108 8.65 -4.43 -1.63
C GLU A 108 8.89 -5.41 -0.46
N THR A 109 10.14 -5.85 -0.32
CA THR A 109 10.56 -6.74 0.77
C THR A 109 11.18 -5.93 1.90
N VAL A 110 10.77 -6.22 3.13
CA VAL A 110 11.35 -5.67 4.36
C VAL A 110 12.23 -6.74 5.01
N PRO A 111 13.57 -6.57 5.00
CA PRO A 111 14.47 -7.57 5.55
C PRO A 111 14.29 -7.78 7.06
N ALA A 112 14.67 -8.97 7.54
CA ALA A 112 14.70 -9.31 8.96
C ALA A 112 15.53 -8.31 9.77
N GLY A 113 14.99 -7.87 10.90
CA GLY A 113 15.63 -6.90 11.80
C GLY A 113 15.68 -5.45 11.28
N GLN A 114 15.13 -5.16 10.10
CA GLN A 114 15.24 -3.83 9.49
C GLN A 114 13.94 -3.01 9.59
N ALA A 115 14.09 -1.69 9.41
CA ALA A 115 13.00 -0.76 9.21
C ALA A 115 13.16 -0.10 7.84
N VAL A 116 12.10 -0.12 7.03
CA VAL A 116 12.12 0.39 5.66
C VAL A 116 10.95 1.35 5.47
N ARG A 117 11.22 2.45 4.75
CA ARG A 117 10.19 3.34 4.22
C ARG A 117 9.77 2.83 2.85
N LEU A 118 8.51 2.43 2.75
CA LEU A 118 7.86 1.95 1.53
C LEU A 118 6.98 3.06 0.99
N ASN A 119 7.27 3.52 -0.23
CA ASN A 119 6.51 4.59 -0.87
C ASN A 119 5.58 3.97 -1.90
N GLN A 120 4.28 4.23 -1.75
CA GLN A 120 3.29 3.84 -2.73
C GLN A 120 2.53 5.07 -3.22
N ALA A 121 2.71 5.39 -4.50
CA ALA A 121 1.81 6.28 -5.20
C ALA A 121 0.65 5.42 -5.73
N ALA A 122 -0.55 5.56 -5.16
CA ALA A 122 -1.72 4.88 -5.70
C ALA A 122 -2.92 5.81 -5.86
N ARG A 123 -3.27 5.98 -7.14
CA ARG A 123 -4.58 6.31 -7.71
C ARG A 123 -5.15 7.72 -7.45
N ARG A 124 -5.84 8.23 -8.48
CA ARG A 124 -6.51 9.54 -8.55
C ARG A 124 -7.75 9.70 -7.65
N PHE A 125 -8.10 8.72 -6.82
CA PHE A 125 -9.46 8.56 -6.29
C PHE A 125 -9.57 8.24 -4.79
N VAL A 126 -8.59 8.61 -3.97
CA VAL A 126 -8.88 8.69 -2.52
C VAL A 126 -9.65 9.99 -2.29
N ASN A 127 -10.76 9.91 -1.57
CA ASN A 127 -11.63 11.05 -1.35
C ASN A 127 -10.84 12.19 -0.69
N THR A 128 -10.60 13.28 -1.44
CA THR A 128 -9.64 14.34 -1.10
C THR A 128 -10.02 15.16 0.14
N ARG A 129 -11.24 15.00 0.64
CA ARG A 129 -11.71 15.61 1.90
C ARG A 129 -11.54 14.70 3.12
N ALA A 130 -10.98 13.52 2.95
CA ALA A 130 -10.82 12.56 4.02
C ALA A 130 -9.34 12.36 4.37
N GLN A 131 -9.05 12.32 5.66
CA GLN A 131 -7.71 12.05 6.18
C GLN A 131 -7.61 10.57 6.57
N ALA A 132 -6.47 9.95 6.27
CA ALA A 132 -6.21 8.59 6.70
C ALA A 132 -5.94 8.55 8.21
N TYR A 133 -6.74 7.77 8.92
CA TYR A 133 -6.55 7.40 10.31
C TYR A 133 -6.47 5.88 10.45
N ASN A 134 -5.91 5.43 11.57
CA ASN A 134 -5.91 4.02 11.98
C ASN A 134 -5.35 3.03 10.94
N CYS A 135 -4.30 3.41 10.20
CA CYS A 135 -3.63 2.47 9.30
C CYS A 135 -3.00 1.31 10.09
N LYS A 136 -3.23 0.08 9.64
CA LYS A 136 -2.68 -1.15 10.24
C LYS A 136 -2.26 -2.16 9.18
N ILE A 137 -1.24 -2.96 9.48
CA ILE A 137 -0.88 -4.11 8.65
C ILE A 137 -2.01 -5.14 8.78
N ALA A 138 -2.59 -5.50 7.65
CA ALA A 138 -3.67 -6.47 7.54
C ALA A 138 -3.13 -7.88 7.28
N ASP A 139 -2.11 -8.01 6.44
CA ASP A 139 -1.46 -9.28 6.10
C ASP A 139 -0.06 -9.06 5.50
N PHE A 140 0.74 -10.12 5.37
CA PHE A 140 2.00 -10.13 4.62
C PHE A 140 2.49 -11.56 4.37
N GLN A 141 3.51 -11.71 3.53
CA GLN A 141 4.09 -13.01 3.20
C GLN A 141 5.53 -13.12 3.71
N PRO A 142 5.85 -14.08 4.58
CA PRO A 142 7.23 -14.39 4.92
C PRO A 142 7.96 -14.93 3.70
N VAL A 143 9.17 -14.42 3.43
CA VAL A 143 10.01 -14.93 2.35
C VAL A 143 10.52 -16.31 2.75
N LYS A 144 10.18 -17.31 1.93
CA LYS A 144 10.73 -18.66 2.06
C LYS A 144 12.09 -18.67 1.38
N LYS A 145 13.10 -19.24 2.04
CA LYS A 145 14.40 -19.48 1.40
C LYS A 145 14.16 -20.37 0.16
N PRO A 146 14.71 -20.02 -1.02
CA PRO A 146 14.57 -20.85 -2.18
C PRO A 146 15.18 -22.23 -1.90
N PHE A 147 14.50 -23.29 -2.34
CA PHE A 147 14.96 -24.67 -2.14
C PHE A 147 16.12 -25.06 -3.05
N PHE A 148 16.45 -24.20 -4.02
CA PHE A 148 17.56 -24.36 -4.95
C PHE A 148 18.06 -22.98 -5.37
N THR A 149 19.37 -22.85 -5.53
CA THR A 149 20.02 -21.69 -6.14
C THR A 149 20.45 -22.12 -7.54
N LEU A 150 19.93 -21.48 -8.58
CA LEU A 150 20.47 -21.69 -9.93
C LEU A 150 21.80 -20.94 -10.03
N GLU A 151 22.90 -21.66 -9.83
CA GLU A 151 24.23 -21.16 -10.23
C GLU A 151 24.24 -21.04 -11.75
N ARG A 152 24.12 -19.80 -12.24
CA ARG A 152 24.43 -19.51 -13.64
C ARG A 152 25.95 -19.61 -13.79
N LEU A 153 26.44 -20.80 -14.16
CA LEU A 153 27.81 -20.98 -14.60
C LEU A 153 28.07 -20.01 -15.77
N ALA A 154 29.00 -19.08 -15.57
CA ALA A 154 29.53 -18.30 -16.67
C ALA A 154 30.12 -19.29 -17.67
N VAL A 155 29.52 -19.38 -18.85
CA VAL A 155 30.06 -20.18 -19.96
C VAL A 155 31.40 -19.54 -20.33
N ALA A 156 32.49 -20.14 -19.86
CA ALA A 156 33.81 -19.93 -20.44
C ALA A 156 33.71 -20.44 -21.89
N GLY A 157 33.58 -19.50 -22.82
CA GLY A 157 33.61 -19.80 -24.24
C GLY A 157 34.98 -20.38 -24.61
N HIS A 158 35.03 -21.69 -24.85
CA HIS A 158 36.14 -22.33 -25.53
C HIS A 158 35.78 -22.53 -27.01
N GLY A 159 36.40 -21.72 -27.86
CA GLY A 159 36.67 -22.04 -29.26
C GLY A 159 38.19 -22.12 -29.45
N ALA A 160 38.68 -23.28 -29.89
CA ALA A 160 40.07 -23.70 -29.97
C ALA A 160 40.92 -22.93 -31.00
N GLY A 161 42.21 -22.66 -30.72
CA GLY A 161 43.33 -23.39 -31.33
C GLY A 161 44.67 -22.62 -31.23
N PRO A 162 45.83 -23.29 -31.38
CA PRO A 162 47.13 -22.86 -30.82
C PRO A 162 48.00 -22.06 -31.81
N GLY A 163 48.76 -21.09 -31.29
CA GLY A 163 49.87 -20.49 -32.02
C GLY A 163 50.35 -19.16 -31.41
N HIS A 164 51.56 -19.18 -30.84
CA HIS A 164 52.51 -18.08 -30.64
C HIS A 164 51.92 -16.65 -30.51
N GLY A 165 51.83 -16.04 -29.34
CA GLY A 165 52.95 -15.73 -28.46
C GLY A 165 53.47 -14.32 -28.77
N GLU A 166 52.82 -13.28 -28.25
CA GLU A 166 53.50 -12.01 -27.94
C GLU A 166 52.64 -11.16 -26.98
N ALA A 167 53.24 -10.76 -25.87
CA ALA A 167 52.89 -9.58 -25.09
C ALA A 167 54.22 -8.82 -24.88
N PRO A 168 54.28 -7.52 -24.53
CA PRO A 168 53.22 -6.63 -24.04
C PRO A 168 53.34 -5.18 -24.58
N GLN A 169 52.72 -4.21 -23.88
CA GLN A 169 52.85 -2.72 -23.93
C GLN A 169 51.57 -2.06 -24.49
N GLY A 170 50.96 -1.05 -23.89
CA GLY A 170 51.38 -0.14 -22.82
C GLY A 170 50.94 1.28 -23.21
N GLY A 171 50.17 1.95 -22.35
CA GLY A 171 50.21 3.42 -22.18
C GLY A 171 49.53 4.34 -23.21
N HIS A 172 48.52 5.05 -22.70
CA HIS A 172 48.25 6.50 -22.81
C HIS A 172 48.38 7.27 -24.13
N GLY A 173 47.35 8.09 -24.42
CA GLY A 173 47.55 9.42 -25.02
C GLY A 173 46.49 9.86 -26.03
N HIS A 174 45.68 10.84 -25.64
CA HIS A 174 44.94 11.74 -26.55
C HIS A 174 45.92 12.47 -27.51
N PRO A 175 45.50 12.90 -28.72
CA PRO A 175 45.02 14.30 -28.86
C PRO A 175 43.95 14.60 -29.94
N ALA A 176 43.03 15.53 -29.61
CA ALA A 176 42.68 16.83 -30.27
C ALA A 176 42.30 16.95 -31.80
N PRO A 177 41.77 18.11 -32.31
CA PRO A 177 40.52 18.20 -33.08
C PRO A 177 40.63 18.82 -34.50
N ALA A 178 39.51 18.93 -35.24
CA ALA A 178 39.30 19.85 -36.38
C ALA A 178 37.78 20.18 -36.48
N GLY A 179 37.31 21.43 -36.38
CA GLY A 179 37.20 22.46 -37.45
C GLY A 179 36.10 22.07 -38.46
N GLY A 180 35.03 22.78 -38.80
CA GLY A 180 34.67 24.20 -38.77
C GLY A 180 33.95 24.53 -40.09
N GLY A 181 32.72 25.06 -40.03
CA GLY A 181 32.05 25.80 -41.13
C GLY A 181 31.32 25.00 -42.22
N HIS A 182 29.99 25.15 -42.28
CA HIS A 182 29.24 25.74 -43.41
C HIS A 182 27.82 26.09 -42.96
#